data_AF-A0A7S1FS31-F1
#
_entry.id   AF-A0A7S1FS31-F1
#
_cell.length_a   1.000
_cell.length_b   1.000
_cell.length_c   1.000
_cell.angle_alpha   90.00
_cell.angle_beta   90.00
_cell.angle_gamma   90.00
#
_symmetry.space_group_name_H-M   'P 1'
#
loop_
_entity.id
_entity.type
_entity.pdbx_description
1 polymer ?
#
loop_
_entity_poly.entity_id
_entity_poly.type
_entity_poly.pdbx_seq_one_letter_code
_entity_poly.pdbx_strand_id
1 'polypeptide(L)'
;APSVFSYFLSDFSPPGLLSTSSLFSPEAQIQTPPKIIDSINGMLSFIEFGLVDCSGGFGSFSQFMRPKCPENSTQKWTTRQKRIVANGISKYNPSHLNAEELVDELNTLLLNGRLNQRSRKVIVNFVSKAKNFEQGLHIAQKLIICTPEYHTTSIVINSSGNRAQNEKPPIPKRRYKALVHIMLNGGADSFGMLAPYSDCSSTTSYDEYSRIRGLAAVLKSNLIPIDAGHPQPCKKYGINDNLPFLHQLYNQKDLLFVAGIGMLIGPTEKKNWEKLYAGKVQLFAHDKQQTDIEQVDVFQKYAGTGIGGRIANVLQNNGYESVTLSVGDVSEFLVGDIPVVFLNPISGIQLLHPLSYETSINYNTVLDLNGPTTLWSGLFSETWSRMVYKTLSHSETFNSALNSVEITTIFPNTSLGNQMKAIAHLIKTRTTRRTERDILYATSEGWDMHLDLGNRLKELFAELNGALRSFVIEMKKQNIWNDIVVVQTSEFGRTTTPNTSGGTDHAWSGNCFLAGGMVKGGQVLGTYPDISEGAPLNIDRGRIIPSHPWESLWSPIAQFLGVRPKDMNAILPNRARFPDDQILKFETVFK
;
A
#
# COMPACT_ATOMS: atom_id res chain seq x y z
N ALA A 1 -13.86 12.18 -1.02
CA ALA A 1 -13.53 13.03 -2.17
C ALA A 1 -12.61 14.14 -1.67
N PRO A 2 -11.43 14.33 -2.29
CA PRO A 2 -10.80 15.65 -2.31
C PRO A 2 -11.85 16.61 -2.91
N SER A 3 -12.21 17.67 -2.21
CA SER A 3 -13.10 18.67 -2.79
C SER A 3 -12.38 19.34 -3.96
N VAL A 4 -13.13 19.92 -4.89
CA VAL A 4 -12.63 20.63 -6.09
C VAL A 4 -11.60 21.75 -5.75
N PHE A 5 -11.41 22.07 -4.47
CA PHE A 5 -10.47 23.08 -3.97
C PHE A 5 -9.39 22.56 -3.00
N SER A 6 -9.39 21.28 -2.64
CA SER A 6 -8.39 20.70 -1.73
C SER A 6 -7.85 19.39 -2.26
N TYR A 7 -6.54 19.35 -2.53
CA TYR A 7 -5.80 18.13 -2.84
C TYR A 7 -5.66 17.17 -1.64
N PHE A 8 -6.12 17.60 -0.46
CA PHE A 8 -5.97 16.91 0.82
C PHE A 8 -7.33 16.51 1.41
N LEU A 9 -7.39 15.32 2.00
CA LEU A 9 -8.46 14.93 2.94
C LEU A 9 -8.54 15.93 4.11
N SER A 10 -9.70 16.58 4.27
CA SER A 10 -9.92 17.63 5.27
C SER A 10 -9.85 17.16 6.73
N ASP A 11 -10.01 15.86 6.94
CA ASP A 11 -10.04 15.15 8.21
C ASP A 11 -8.78 14.30 8.43
N PHE A 12 -7.73 14.48 7.63
CA PHE A 12 -6.49 13.76 7.84
C PHE A 12 -5.79 14.20 9.12
N SER A 13 -5.40 13.22 9.95
CA SER A 13 -4.54 13.41 11.11
C SER A 13 -3.35 12.46 11.02
N PRO A 14 -2.10 12.94 11.03
CA PRO A 14 -0.94 12.07 11.00
C PRO A 14 -0.81 11.28 12.32
N PRO A 15 -0.33 10.03 12.25
CA PRO A 15 -0.27 9.16 13.43
C PRO A 15 0.63 9.71 14.55
N GLY A 16 0.20 9.50 15.79
CA GLY A 16 0.91 9.85 17.01
C GLY A 16 0.29 11.04 17.72
N LEU A 17 1.11 11.96 18.24
CA LEU A 17 0.64 13.03 19.13
C LEU A 17 -0.50 13.92 18.56
N LEU A 18 -0.55 14.15 17.25
CA LEU A 18 -1.63 14.91 16.62
C LEU A 18 -2.95 14.12 16.60
N SER A 19 -2.92 12.85 16.19
CA SER A 19 -4.12 12.00 16.20
C SER A 19 -4.63 11.73 17.62
N THR A 20 -3.74 11.51 18.60
CA THR A 20 -4.13 11.35 20.01
C THR A 20 -4.73 12.62 20.63
N SER A 21 -4.42 13.79 20.04
CA SER A 21 -4.96 15.08 20.47
C SER A 21 -6.17 15.52 19.64
N SER A 22 -6.69 14.66 18.76
CA SER A 22 -7.80 14.96 17.85
C SER A 22 -7.57 16.22 16.99
N LEU A 23 -6.32 16.46 16.58
CA LEU A 23 -5.94 17.56 15.69
C LEU A 23 -5.80 17.07 14.26
N PHE A 24 -6.25 17.89 13.31
CA PHE A 24 -6.20 17.59 11.88
C PHE A 24 -5.15 18.46 11.18
N SER A 25 -4.51 17.90 10.16
CA SER A 25 -3.53 18.60 9.32
C SER A 25 -3.61 18.04 7.90
N PRO A 26 -4.58 18.48 7.09
CA PRO A 26 -4.77 18.00 5.73
C PRO A 26 -3.47 18.00 4.92
N GLU A 27 -2.70 19.07 4.99
CA GLU A 27 -1.43 19.27 4.27
C GLU A 27 -0.36 18.26 4.70
N ALA A 28 -0.42 17.68 5.90
CA ALA A 28 0.53 16.69 6.36
C ALA A 28 0.47 15.37 5.56
N GLN A 29 -0.52 15.18 4.67
CA GLN A 29 -0.57 14.05 3.75
C GLN A 29 0.67 13.94 2.84
N ILE A 30 1.26 15.07 2.43
CA ILE A 30 2.53 15.06 1.66
C ILE A 30 3.75 14.76 2.53
N GLN A 31 3.58 14.77 3.84
CA GLN A 31 4.62 14.55 4.84
C GLN A 31 4.53 13.14 5.46
N THR A 32 3.87 12.22 4.77
CA THR A 32 3.83 10.79 5.11
C THR A 32 4.90 10.01 4.34
N PRO A 33 5.44 8.89 4.86
CA PRO A 33 6.28 7.99 4.06
C PRO A 33 5.53 7.46 2.83
N PRO A 34 6.16 7.41 1.63
CA PRO A 34 7.54 7.81 1.30
C PRO A 34 7.69 9.31 1.00
N LYS A 35 6.58 10.02 0.80
CA LYS A 35 6.48 11.39 0.27
C LYS A 35 7.29 12.41 1.06
N ILE A 36 7.57 12.18 2.34
CA ILE A 36 8.44 13.05 3.14
C ILE A 36 9.88 13.11 2.58
N ILE A 37 10.45 11.97 2.15
CA ILE A 37 11.79 11.93 1.55
C ILE A 37 11.75 12.55 0.16
N ASP A 38 10.73 12.23 -0.65
CA ASP A 38 10.57 12.83 -1.97
C ASP A 38 10.39 14.35 -1.91
N SER A 39 9.64 14.85 -0.93
CA SER A 39 9.47 16.29 -0.71
C SER A 39 10.80 16.96 -0.34
N ILE A 40 11.59 16.33 0.54
CA ILE A 40 12.92 16.84 0.90
C ILE A 40 13.86 16.81 -0.31
N ASN A 41 13.94 15.68 -1.02
CA ASN A 41 14.76 15.54 -2.24
C ASN A 41 14.36 16.55 -3.31
N GLY A 42 13.05 16.76 -3.49
CA GLY A 42 12.50 17.73 -4.44
C GLY A 42 12.90 19.16 -4.12
N MET A 43 12.81 19.57 -2.86
CA MET A 43 13.24 20.90 -2.43
C MET A 43 14.77 21.07 -2.49
N LEU A 44 15.55 20.04 -2.11
CA LEU A 44 17.01 20.04 -2.23
C LEU A 44 17.43 20.18 -3.70
N SER A 45 16.78 19.44 -4.61
CA SER A 45 16.99 19.55 -6.04
C SER A 45 16.56 20.92 -6.57
N PHE A 46 15.48 21.49 -6.04
CA PHE A 46 15.02 22.81 -6.46
C PHE A 46 16.05 23.90 -6.13
N ILE A 47 16.66 23.85 -4.94
CA ILE A 47 17.75 24.76 -4.56
C ILE A 47 18.98 24.56 -5.45
N GLU A 48 19.31 23.31 -5.77
CA GLU A 48 20.54 22.99 -6.51
C GLU A 48 20.42 23.22 -8.03
N PHE A 49 19.27 22.84 -8.61
CA PHE A 49 19.10 22.69 -10.06
C PHE A 49 17.87 23.41 -10.61
N GLY A 50 16.97 23.93 -9.77
CA GLY A 50 15.69 24.51 -10.18
C GLY A 50 14.59 23.47 -10.47
N LEU A 51 13.61 23.81 -11.32
CA LEU A 51 12.46 22.95 -11.65
C LEU A 51 12.83 21.87 -12.68
N VAL A 52 13.72 20.96 -12.29
CA VAL A 52 14.14 19.78 -13.08
C VAL A 52 13.85 18.49 -12.31
N ASP A 53 13.90 17.33 -12.97
CA ASP A 53 13.64 16.02 -12.33
C ASP A 53 14.89 15.38 -11.68
N CYS A 54 16.02 16.09 -11.70
CA CYS A 54 17.29 15.59 -11.21
C CYS A 54 17.24 15.19 -9.73
N SER A 55 17.75 14.01 -9.39
CA SER A 55 17.87 13.53 -8.01
C SER A 55 16.56 13.57 -7.20
N GLY A 56 15.40 13.43 -7.85
CA GLY A 56 14.08 13.50 -7.21
C GLY A 56 13.45 14.89 -7.23
N GLY A 57 13.91 15.78 -8.11
CA GLY A 57 13.36 17.12 -8.31
C GLY A 57 11.93 17.17 -8.85
N PHE A 58 11.28 18.33 -8.71
CA PHE A 58 9.87 18.53 -9.07
C PHE A 58 9.60 18.76 -10.57
N GLY A 59 10.63 18.79 -11.42
CA GLY A 59 10.46 19.01 -12.86
C GLY A 59 9.99 17.78 -13.63
N SER A 60 9.66 17.97 -14.91
CA SER A 60 9.48 16.86 -15.87
C SER A 60 10.20 17.19 -17.17
N PHE A 61 10.87 16.20 -17.77
CA PHE A 61 11.45 16.33 -19.11
C PHE A 61 10.58 15.65 -20.17
N SER A 62 10.50 16.24 -21.36
CA SER A 62 9.95 15.53 -22.51
C SER A 62 10.90 14.41 -22.93
N GLN A 63 10.35 13.26 -23.31
CA GLN A 63 11.06 12.06 -23.77
C GLN A 63 12.10 12.30 -24.90
N PHE A 64 12.07 13.45 -25.57
CA PHE A 64 13.00 13.83 -26.64
C PHE A 64 14.21 14.66 -26.18
N MET A 65 14.23 15.12 -24.93
CA MET A 65 15.32 15.93 -24.37
C MET A 65 15.50 15.56 -22.89
N ARG A 66 16.27 14.49 -22.60
CA ARG A 66 16.78 14.20 -21.26
C ARG A 66 18.16 14.83 -21.12
N PRO A 67 18.29 16.07 -20.64
CA PRO A 67 19.61 16.65 -20.44
C PRO A 67 20.24 15.91 -19.23
N LYS A 68 21.52 15.52 -19.33
CA LYS A 68 22.21 14.78 -18.26
C LYS A 68 22.32 15.66 -17.01
N CYS A 69 21.78 15.22 -15.87
CA CYS A 69 21.90 15.98 -14.62
C CYS A 69 23.36 16.41 -14.39
N PRO A 70 23.62 17.70 -14.11
CA PRO A 70 24.97 18.20 -13.97
C PRO A 70 25.67 17.44 -12.85
N GLU A 71 26.93 17.04 -13.07
CA GLU A 71 27.71 16.31 -12.06
C GLU A 71 28.14 17.22 -10.90
N ASN A 72 27.90 18.54 -10.99
CA ASN A 72 28.27 19.56 -10.00
C ASN A 72 27.49 20.88 -10.23
N SER A 73 27.21 21.63 -9.15
CA SER A 73 26.47 22.91 -9.16
C SER A 73 27.08 24.00 -10.05
N THR A 74 28.38 23.89 -10.36
CA THR A 74 29.10 24.85 -11.21
C THR A 74 28.96 24.57 -12.71
N GLN A 75 28.47 23.39 -13.10
CA GLN A 75 28.22 23.07 -14.51
C GLN A 75 26.96 23.80 -14.99
N LYS A 76 27.18 24.95 -15.63
CA LYS A 76 26.14 25.60 -16.42
C LYS A 76 25.83 24.72 -17.63
N TRP A 77 24.58 24.31 -17.78
CA TRP A 77 24.07 23.66 -18.99
C TRP A 77 24.58 24.38 -20.25
N THR A 78 25.33 23.67 -21.10
CA THR A 78 26.04 24.32 -22.21
C THR A 78 25.09 24.69 -23.35
N THR A 79 25.48 25.72 -24.09
CA THR A 79 24.63 26.57 -24.96
C THR A 79 23.99 25.89 -26.18
N ARG A 80 24.25 24.61 -26.46
CA ARG A 80 23.46 23.84 -27.45
C ARG A 80 22.14 23.28 -26.88
N GLN A 81 21.95 23.30 -25.56
CA GLN A 81 20.75 22.79 -24.85
C GLN A 81 19.81 23.89 -24.35
N LYS A 82 19.95 25.12 -24.85
CA LYS A 82 19.27 26.34 -24.36
C LYS A 82 17.74 26.38 -24.50
N ARG A 83 17.07 25.35 -25.02
CA ARG A 83 15.62 25.43 -25.30
C ARG A 83 14.72 25.06 -24.13
N ILE A 84 15.18 24.34 -23.10
CA ILE A 84 14.39 24.07 -21.89
C ILE A 84 15.35 23.88 -20.73
N VAL A 85 15.73 24.97 -20.06
CA VAL A 85 16.45 24.86 -18.79
C VAL A 85 15.69 25.72 -17.79
N ALA A 86 14.89 25.08 -16.95
CA ALA A 86 14.28 25.72 -15.79
C ALA A 86 15.33 25.95 -14.70
N ASN A 87 16.45 26.58 -15.07
CA ASN A 87 17.49 27.00 -14.15
C ASN A 87 16.90 28.11 -13.28
N GLY A 88 16.54 27.78 -12.05
CA GLY A 88 16.39 28.79 -11.01
C GLY A 88 17.76 29.37 -10.72
N ILE A 89 17.96 30.67 -10.95
CA ILE A 89 19.15 31.36 -10.48
C ILE A 89 18.72 32.13 -9.23
N SER A 90 19.25 31.75 -8.07
CA SER A 90 19.07 32.55 -6.85
C SER A 90 19.72 33.91 -7.07
N LYS A 91 18.89 34.95 -7.26
CA LYS A 91 19.36 36.34 -7.39
C LYS A 91 19.50 37.03 -6.03
N TYR A 92 19.25 36.30 -4.95
CA TYR A 92 19.40 36.81 -3.61
C TYR A 92 20.88 37.04 -3.32
N ASN A 93 21.23 38.27 -2.95
CA ASN A 93 22.58 38.69 -2.65
C ASN A 93 22.57 39.38 -1.28
N PRO A 94 22.93 38.69 -0.19
CA PRO A 94 22.88 39.26 1.14
C PRO A 94 23.97 40.31 1.37
N SER A 95 23.73 41.14 2.36
CA SER A 95 24.57 42.28 2.70
C SER A 95 25.72 41.87 3.64
N HIS A 96 26.86 41.47 3.08
CA HIS A 96 28.16 41.26 3.75
C HIS A 96 28.16 40.30 4.94
N LEU A 97 28.42 39.01 4.73
CA LEU A 97 28.22 38.04 5.82
C LEU A 97 29.31 36.97 5.90
N ASN A 98 29.86 36.81 7.10
CA ASN A 98 30.49 35.57 7.53
C ASN A 98 29.43 34.45 7.71
N ALA A 99 29.84 33.23 8.05
CA ALA A 99 28.93 32.09 8.15
C ALA A 99 27.78 32.28 9.14
N GLU A 100 28.02 32.97 10.26
CA GLU A 100 26.97 33.23 11.27
C GLU A 100 25.94 34.22 10.77
N GLU A 101 26.44 35.33 10.26
CA GLU A 101 25.68 36.42 9.68
C GLU A 101 24.75 35.94 8.54
N LEU A 102 25.24 35.04 7.66
CA LEU A 102 24.46 34.43 6.58
C LEU A 102 23.31 33.57 7.11
N VAL A 103 23.58 32.78 8.14
CA VAL A 103 22.57 31.92 8.75
C VAL A 103 21.52 32.75 9.49
N ASP A 104 21.91 33.84 10.14
CA ASP A 104 20.98 34.72 10.85
C ASP A 104 20.09 35.54 9.90
N GLU A 105 20.63 35.99 8.76
CA GLU A 105 19.81 36.67 7.74
C GLU A 105 18.76 35.70 7.16
N LEU A 106 19.17 34.47 6.79
CA LEU A 106 18.24 33.46 6.29
C LEU A 106 17.23 33.00 7.35
N ASN A 107 17.65 32.88 8.62
CA ASN A 107 16.74 32.61 9.73
C ASN A 107 15.65 33.69 9.83
N THR A 108 16.02 34.96 9.67
CA THR A 108 15.05 36.06 9.66
C THR A 108 14.11 35.95 8.46
N LEU A 109 14.64 35.78 7.26
CA LEU A 109 13.86 35.77 6.01
C LEU A 109 12.95 34.56 5.85
N LEU A 110 13.44 33.36 6.18
CA LEU A 110 12.73 32.11 5.92
C LEU A 110 11.94 31.61 7.12
N LEU A 111 12.40 31.93 8.33
CA LEU A 111 11.88 31.33 9.57
C LEU A 111 11.33 32.37 10.56
N ASN A 112 11.40 33.68 10.24
CA ASN A 112 11.05 34.75 11.16
C ASN A 112 11.83 34.68 12.48
N GLY A 113 13.12 34.31 12.41
CA GLY A 113 14.03 34.24 13.56
C GLY A 113 13.89 32.99 14.44
N ARG A 114 13.06 32.01 14.06
CA ARG A 114 12.71 30.86 14.92
C ARG A 114 13.75 29.74 14.99
N LEU A 115 14.80 29.76 14.18
CA LEU A 115 15.81 28.69 14.13
C LEU A 115 16.43 28.44 15.51
N ASN A 116 16.29 27.22 16.01
CA ASN A 116 16.83 26.84 17.31
C ASN A 116 18.38 26.84 17.31
N GLN A 117 18.96 26.97 18.51
CA GLN A 117 20.41 27.12 18.67
C GLN A 117 21.20 25.88 18.20
N ARG A 118 20.66 24.66 18.34
CA ARG A 118 21.32 23.43 17.86
C ARG A 118 21.39 23.44 16.34
N SER A 119 20.26 23.63 15.66
CA SER A 119 20.19 23.71 14.20
C SER A 119 21.08 24.83 13.66
N ARG A 120 21.04 26.02 14.28
CA ARG A 120 21.94 27.13 13.92
C ARG A 120 23.41 26.72 13.98
N LYS A 121 23.86 26.10 15.08
CA LYS A 121 25.25 25.64 15.24
C LYS A 121 25.66 24.63 14.17
N VAL A 122 24.78 23.66 13.86
CA VAL A 122 25.02 22.68 12.79
C VAL A 122 25.19 23.39 11.46
N ILE A 123 24.25 24.28 11.09
CA ILE A 123 24.26 24.99 9.81
C ILE A 123 25.51 25.86 9.68
N VAL A 124 25.82 26.70 10.68
CA VAL A 124 27.02 27.55 10.69
C VAL A 124 28.30 26.72 10.51
N ASN A 125 28.42 25.57 11.16
CA ASN A 125 29.59 24.69 11.01
C ASN A 125 29.76 24.18 9.56
N PHE A 126 28.66 23.86 8.86
CA PHE A 126 28.73 23.48 7.44
C PHE A 126 29.03 24.68 6.53
N VAL A 127 28.36 25.82 6.76
CA VAL A 127 28.56 27.05 5.97
C VAL A 127 29.98 27.59 6.11
N SER A 128 30.58 27.52 7.30
CA SER A 128 31.97 27.95 7.55
C SER A 128 33.03 27.19 6.74
N LYS A 129 32.68 26.01 6.22
CA LYS A 129 33.55 25.17 5.39
C LYS A 129 33.33 25.36 3.90
N ALA A 130 32.42 26.25 3.50
CA ALA A 130 32.18 26.57 2.10
C ALA A 130 33.40 27.28 1.49
N LYS A 131 33.75 26.92 0.26
CA LYS A 131 34.84 27.51 -0.53
C LYS A 131 34.53 28.92 -0.98
N ASN A 132 33.25 29.23 -1.18
CA ASN A 132 32.78 30.52 -1.64
C ASN A 132 31.38 30.82 -1.09
N PHE A 133 30.97 32.07 -1.27
CA PHE A 133 29.70 32.57 -0.79
C PHE A 133 28.48 31.82 -1.39
N GLU A 134 28.46 31.60 -2.70
CA GLU A 134 27.36 30.90 -3.40
C GLU A 134 27.14 29.51 -2.83
N GLN A 135 28.23 28.78 -2.61
CA GLN A 135 28.19 27.48 -1.95
C GLN A 135 27.68 27.58 -0.50
N GLY A 136 28.15 28.56 0.27
CA GLY A 136 27.69 28.80 1.64
C GLY A 136 26.18 29.07 1.70
N LEU A 137 25.67 29.87 0.76
CA LEU A 137 24.24 30.17 0.62
C LEU A 137 23.43 28.90 0.31
N HIS A 138 23.88 28.08 -0.65
CA HIS A 138 23.20 26.82 -0.99
C HIS A 138 23.20 25.84 0.19
N ILE A 139 24.32 25.69 0.89
CA ILE A 139 24.42 24.85 2.10
C ILE A 139 23.42 25.34 3.17
N ALA A 140 23.40 26.64 3.44
CA ALA A 140 22.51 27.21 4.45
C ALA A 140 21.03 26.96 4.09
N GLN A 141 20.64 27.25 2.84
CA GLN A 141 19.27 27.02 2.36
C GLN A 141 18.88 25.54 2.45
N LYS A 142 19.73 24.62 1.98
CA LYS A 142 19.49 23.16 2.01
C LYS A 142 19.31 22.65 3.44
N LEU A 143 20.14 23.09 4.38
CA LEU A 143 20.02 22.64 5.76
C LEU A 143 18.83 23.30 6.48
N ILE A 144 18.50 24.56 6.19
CA ILE A 144 17.31 25.24 6.74
C ILE A 144 16.03 24.52 6.34
N ILE A 145 15.86 24.14 5.06
CA ILE A 145 14.65 23.42 4.64
C ILE A 145 14.53 22.04 5.30
N CYS A 146 15.61 21.47 5.83
CA CYS A 146 15.56 20.20 6.55
C CYS A 146 15.16 20.37 8.03
N THR A 147 14.92 21.59 8.52
CA THR A 147 14.58 21.87 9.93
C THR A 147 13.06 21.84 10.19
N PRO A 148 12.61 21.45 11.39
CA PRO A 148 11.21 21.56 11.78
C PRO A 148 10.66 23.00 11.66
N GLU A 149 11.47 24.02 11.92
CA GLU A 149 11.07 25.42 11.88
C GLU A 149 10.68 25.91 10.49
N TYR A 150 11.21 25.28 9.43
CA TYR A 150 10.81 25.59 8.05
C TYR A 150 9.44 25.03 7.72
N HIS A 151 9.12 23.85 8.25
CA HIS A 151 7.88 23.12 7.96
C HIS A 151 6.72 23.45 8.89
N THR A 152 6.99 24.20 9.96
CA THR A 152 6.00 24.50 11.00
C THR A 152 6.18 25.94 11.47
N THR A 153 5.17 26.52 12.10
CA THR A 153 5.23 27.90 12.63
C THR A 153 5.65 27.97 14.11
N SER A 154 6.06 26.85 14.71
CA SER A 154 6.38 26.78 16.14
C SER A 154 7.84 27.17 16.46
N ILE A 155 8.11 27.43 17.74
CA ILE A 155 9.46 27.62 18.29
C ILE A 155 9.95 26.25 18.76
N VAL A 156 11.09 25.79 18.25
CA VAL A 156 11.61 24.46 18.58
C VAL A 156 12.54 24.52 19.77
N ILE A 157 12.25 23.74 20.80
CA ILE A 157 13.05 23.65 22.03
C ILE A 157 13.68 22.26 22.09
N ASN A 158 14.99 22.19 21.89
CA ASN A 158 15.73 20.93 21.95
C ASN A 158 15.70 20.34 23.36
N SER A 159 15.65 19.01 23.47
CA SER A 159 15.86 18.30 24.74
C SER A 159 17.24 17.63 24.77
N SER A 160 17.74 17.34 25.97
CA SER A 160 19.03 16.68 26.20
C SER A 160 19.00 15.16 25.98
N GLY A 161 17.85 14.60 25.63
CA GLY A 161 17.72 13.17 25.32
C GLY A 161 18.35 12.84 23.96
N ASN A 162 18.38 11.55 23.64
CA ASN A 162 18.49 11.10 22.25
C ASN A 162 17.08 10.79 21.75
N ARG A 163 16.75 11.22 20.52
CA ARG A 163 15.54 10.71 19.86
C ARG A 163 15.82 9.22 19.70
N ALA A 164 14.95 8.37 20.24
CA ALA A 164 15.16 6.93 20.22
C ALA A 164 15.46 6.52 18.76
N GLN A 165 16.72 6.17 18.49
CA GLN A 165 17.02 5.31 17.35
C GLN A 165 16.08 4.12 17.52
N ASN A 166 15.49 3.62 16.44
CA ASN A 166 14.78 2.35 16.55
C ASN A 166 15.82 1.37 17.10
N GLU A 167 15.71 1.02 18.39
CA GLU A 167 16.53 -0.03 18.96
C GLU A 167 16.33 -1.22 18.03
N LYS A 168 17.43 -1.86 17.63
CA LYS A 168 17.31 -3.06 16.80
C LYS A 168 16.27 -3.95 17.46
N PRO A 169 15.21 -4.36 16.74
CA PRO A 169 14.14 -5.12 17.36
C PRO A 169 14.73 -6.29 18.15
N PRO A 170 14.14 -6.66 19.29
CA PRO A 170 14.61 -7.81 20.05
C PRO A 170 14.67 -9.05 19.13
N ILE A 171 15.50 -10.03 19.51
CA ILE A 171 15.56 -11.27 18.76
C ILE A 171 14.15 -11.89 18.74
N PRO A 172 13.62 -12.27 17.55
CA PRO A 172 12.29 -12.86 17.43
C PRO A 172 12.14 -14.06 18.35
N LYS A 173 11.04 -14.11 19.10
CA LYS A 173 10.72 -15.23 20.00
C LYS A 173 9.79 -16.24 19.33
N ARG A 174 9.19 -15.86 18.21
CA ARG A 174 8.16 -16.62 17.52
C ARG A 174 8.57 -16.86 16.07
N ARG A 175 8.02 -17.93 15.50
CA ARG A 175 8.15 -18.24 14.08
C ARG A 175 7.55 -17.11 13.24
N TYR A 176 8.27 -16.70 12.21
CA TYR A 176 7.83 -15.68 11.25
C TYR A 176 6.53 -16.08 10.56
N LYS A 177 5.67 -15.12 10.25
CA LYS A 177 4.50 -15.29 9.37
C LYS A 177 4.27 -14.03 8.54
N ALA A 178 3.72 -14.19 7.34
CA ALA A 178 3.34 -13.05 6.52
C ALA A 178 1.99 -13.20 5.84
N LEU A 179 1.33 -12.07 5.70
CA LEU A 179 0.19 -11.85 4.83
C LEU A 179 0.65 -11.06 3.61
N VAL A 180 0.34 -11.56 2.41
CA VAL A 180 0.50 -10.84 1.15
C VAL A 180 -0.89 -10.62 0.55
N HIS A 181 -1.35 -9.38 0.55
CA HIS A 181 -2.63 -8.99 -0.02
C HIS A 181 -2.43 -8.45 -1.44
N ILE A 182 -3.05 -9.11 -2.42
CA ILE A 182 -3.11 -8.67 -3.81
C ILE A 182 -4.50 -8.10 -4.06
N MET A 183 -4.59 -6.79 -4.24
CA MET A 183 -5.83 -6.10 -4.60
C MET A 183 -5.93 -5.97 -6.12
N LEU A 184 -7.02 -6.47 -6.70
CA LEU A 184 -7.35 -6.32 -8.12
C LEU A 184 -8.30 -5.13 -8.30
N ASN A 185 -7.75 -3.96 -8.58
CA ASN A 185 -8.49 -2.70 -8.66
C ASN A 185 -9.32 -2.61 -9.95
N GLY A 186 -10.62 -2.40 -9.79
CA GLY A 186 -11.58 -2.23 -10.88
C GLY A 186 -12.76 -3.19 -10.84
N GLY A 187 -12.94 -3.97 -9.76
CA GLY A 187 -14.01 -4.96 -9.72
C GLY A 187 -13.67 -6.16 -10.60
N ALA A 188 -12.72 -7.02 -10.23
CA ALA A 188 -12.35 -8.18 -11.04
C ALA A 188 -13.53 -9.10 -11.39
N ASP A 189 -13.63 -9.50 -12.66
CA ASP A 189 -14.57 -10.54 -13.11
C ASP A 189 -14.10 -11.93 -12.65
N SER A 190 -14.36 -12.19 -11.38
CA SER A 190 -14.05 -13.43 -10.69
C SER A 190 -14.95 -14.62 -11.10
N PHE A 191 -16.01 -14.37 -11.86
CA PHE A 191 -16.80 -15.42 -12.52
C PHE A 191 -16.15 -15.91 -13.81
N GLY A 192 -15.26 -15.11 -14.40
CA GLY A 192 -14.33 -15.54 -15.44
C GLY A 192 -13.12 -16.29 -14.89
N MET A 193 -12.80 -16.13 -13.60
CA MET A 193 -11.71 -16.84 -12.91
C MET A 193 -12.12 -18.26 -12.49
N LEU A 194 -13.30 -18.39 -11.88
CA LEU A 194 -13.88 -19.64 -11.39
C LEU A 194 -15.33 -19.75 -11.89
N ALA A 195 -15.63 -20.79 -12.66
CA ALA A 195 -16.95 -21.00 -13.27
C ALA A 195 -17.51 -22.41 -12.99
N PRO A 196 -18.84 -22.63 -13.04
CA PRO A 196 -19.43 -23.96 -12.94
C PRO A 196 -18.93 -24.88 -14.04
N TYR A 197 -18.86 -26.19 -13.79
CA TYR A 197 -18.36 -27.15 -14.79
C TYR A 197 -19.26 -28.36 -14.99
N SER A 198 -19.46 -29.19 -13.96
CA SER A 198 -20.30 -30.38 -14.03
C SER A 198 -20.92 -30.75 -12.68
N ASP A 199 -21.92 -31.62 -12.74
CA ASP A 199 -22.59 -32.19 -11.57
C ASP A 199 -23.15 -31.10 -10.66
N CYS A 200 -23.86 -30.16 -11.30
CA CYS A 200 -24.44 -28.97 -10.69
C CYS A 200 -25.92 -29.14 -10.38
N SER A 201 -26.43 -28.33 -9.45
CA SER A 201 -27.86 -28.02 -9.41
C SER A 201 -28.32 -27.44 -10.75
N SER A 202 -29.60 -27.59 -11.07
CA SER A 202 -30.17 -27.10 -12.34
C SER A 202 -29.96 -25.59 -12.53
N THR A 203 -29.97 -24.81 -11.44
CA THR A 203 -29.86 -23.34 -11.48
C THR A 203 -28.43 -22.80 -11.50
N THR A 204 -27.42 -23.66 -11.30
CA THR A 204 -25.99 -23.26 -11.29
C THR A 204 -25.15 -24.01 -12.33
N SER A 205 -25.80 -24.68 -13.28
CA SER A 205 -25.11 -25.44 -14.32
C SER A 205 -24.23 -24.56 -15.22
N TYR A 206 -23.24 -25.18 -15.87
CA TYR A 206 -22.42 -24.48 -16.89
C TYR A 206 -23.28 -23.91 -18.02
N ASP A 207 -24.32 -24.63 -18.44
CA ASP A 207 -25.18 -24.18 -19.54
C ASP A 207 -25.94 -22.90 -19.16
N GLU A 208 -26.42 -22.84 -17.91
CA GLU A 208 -27.06 -21.63 -17.38
C GLU A 208 -26.06 -20.48 -17.22
N TYR A 209 -24.85 -20.76 -16.73
CA TYR A 209 -23.74 -19.81 -16.71
C TYR A 209 -23.44 -19.23 -18.10
N SER A 210 -23.27 -20.10 -19.10
CA SER A 210 -22.94 -19.72 -20.46
C SER A 210 -24.07 -18.89 -21.09
N ARG A 211 -25.33 -19.27 -20.83
CA ARG A 211 -26.50 -18.57 -21.33
C ARG A 211 -26.63 -17.16 -20.74
N ILE A 212 -26.48 -17.02 -19.42
CA ILE A 212 -26.62 -15.74 -18.72
C ILE A 212 -25.45 -14.81 -19.00
N ARG A 213 -24.22 -15.34 -18.98
CA ARG A 213 -23.01 -14.53 -19.23
C ARG A 213 -22.86 -14.16 -20.71
N GLY A 214 -23.43 -14.92 -21.64
CA GLY A 214 -23.35 -14.62 -23.07
C GLY A 214 -21.90 -14.45 -23.53
N LEU A 215 -21.58 -13.30 -24.12
CA LEU A 215 -20.21 -12.96 -24.57
C LEU A 215 -19.19 -12.85 -23.42
N ALA A 216 -19.64 -12.65 -22.18
CA ALA A 216 -18.78 -12.64 -20.99
C ALA A 216 -18.53 -14.04 -20.42
N ALA A 217 -19.09 -15.10 -21.01
CA ALA A 217 -18.87 -16.47 -20.56
C ALA A 217 -17.47 -16.98 -20.96
N VAL A 218 -16.79 -17.66 -20.05
CA VAL A 218 -15.62 -18.46 -20.42
C VAL A 218 -16.10 -19.77 -21.05
N LEU A 219 -15.58 -20.07 -22.24
CA LEU A 219 -15.88 -21.34 -22.92
C LEU A 219 -15.44 -22.53 -22.07
N LYS A 220 -16.25 -23.59 -22.03
CA LYS A 220 -15.97 -24.81 -21.27
C LYS A 220 -14.63 -25.44 -21.63
N SER A 221 -14.20 -25.32 -22.89
CA SER A 221 -12.90 -25.78 -23.38
C SER A 221 -11.71 -25.04 -22.77
N ASN A 222 -11.95 -23.82 -22.28
CA ASN A 222 -10.95 -22.93 -21.68
C ASN A 222 -11.03 -22.95 -20.15
N LEU A 223 -11.67 -23.98 -19.59
CA LEU A 223 -11.81 -24.22 -18.16
C LEU A 223 -11.08 -25.51 -17.78
N ILE A 224 -10.13 -25.40 -16.85
CA ILE A 224 -9.42 -26.54 -16.28
C ILE A 224 -10.20 -27.03 -15.04
N PRO A 225 -10.74 -28.27 -15.06
CA PRO A 225 -11.64 -28.73 -14.01
C PRO A 225 -10.94 -28.96 -12.66
N ILE A 226 -11.69 -28.68 -11.59
CA ILE A 226 -11.34 -28.92 -10.19
C ILE A 226 -12.56 -29.46 -9.42
N ASP A 227 -12.31 -30.31 -8.42
CA ASP A 227 -13.36 -30.73 -7.49
C ASP A 227 -13.64 -29.63 -6.48
N ALA A 228 -14.91 -29.42 -6.12
CA ALA A 228 -15.32 -28.37 -5.18
C ALA A 228 -14.76 -28.57 -3.76
N GLY A 229 -14.44 -29.80 -3.35
CA GLY A 229 -13.78 -30.10 -2.06
C GLY A 229 -14.57 -29.76 -0.78
N HIS A 230 -15.71 -29.09 -0.91
CA HIS A 230 -16.63 -28.68 0.15
C HIS A 230 -18.06 -28.65 -0.44
N PRO A 231 -19.12 -28.79 0.38
CA PRO A 231 -20.50 -28.61 -0.11
C PRO A 231 -20.67 -27.33 -0.94
N GLN A 232 -21.11 -27.50 -2.19
CA GLN A 232 -21.33 -26.46 -3.19
C GLN A 232 -22.45 -26.88 -4.15
N PRO A 233 -23.08 -25.93 -4.87
CA PRO A 233 -24.07 -26.24 -5.91
C PRO A 233 -23.57 -27.15 -7.02
N CYS A 234 -22.27 -27.09 -7.35
CA CYS A 234 -21.61 -28.02 -8.27
C CYS A 234 -20.60 -28.90 -7.55
N LYS A 235 -20.45 -30.16 -7.98
CA LYS A 235 -19.31 -31.00 -7.55
C LYS A 235 -18.01 -30.58 -8.22
N LYS A 236 -18.06 -30.06 -9.45
CA LYS A 236 -16.89 -29.58 -10.18
C LYS A 236 -17.05 -28.15 -10.68
N TYR A 237 -15.97 -27.40 -10.55
CA TYR A 237 -15.79 -26.06 -11.10
C TYR A 237 -14.63 -26.07 -12.09
N GLY A 238 -14.51 -25.00 -12.87
CA GLY A 238 -13.41 -24.77 -13.80
C GLY A 238 -12.64 -23.52 -13.43
N ILE A 239 -11.32 -23.62 -13.40
CA ILE A 239 -10.42 -22.46 -13.35
C ILE A 239 -10.10 -22.06 -14.79
N ASN A 240 -10.07 -20.76 -15.06
CA ASN A 240 -9.66 -20.23 -16.37
C ASN A 240 -8.30 -20.79 -16.82
N ASP A 241 -8.18 -21.20 -18.08
CA ASP A 241 -6.95 -21.79 -18.63
C ASP A 241 -5.75 -20.84 -18.71
N ASN A 242 -5.96 -19.53 -18.54
CA ASN A 242 -4.90 -18.52 -18.38
C ASN A 242 -4.32 -18.47 -16.94
N LEU A 243 -4.87 -19.26 -16.01
CA LEU A 243 -4.42 -19.40 -14.62
C LEU A 243 -3.91 -20.82 -14.29
N PRO A 244 -3.06 -21.46 -15.12
CA PRO A 244 -2.65 -22.85 -14.91
C PRO A 244 -1.89 -23.08 -13.60
N PHE A 245 -1.18 -22.07 -13.08
CA PHE A 245 -0.50 -22.19 -11.80
C PHE A 245 -1.47 -22.11 -10.62
N LEU A 246 -2.55 -21.36 -10.75
CA LEU A 246 -3.63 -21.33 -9.74
C LEU A 246 -4.27 -22.72 -9.61
N HIS A 247 -4.51 -23.39 -10.75
CA HIS A 247 -4.94 -24.79 -10.80
C HIS A 247 -3.93 -25.75 -10.17
N GLN A 248 -2.65 -25.57 -10.48
CA GLN A 248 -1.58 -26.36 -9.85
C GLN A 248 -1.59 -26.24 -8.33
N LEU A 249 -1.69 -25.03 -7.77
CA LEU A 249 -1.73 -24.82 -6.32
C LEU A 249 -2.99 -25.43 -5.68
N TYR A 250 -4.13 -25.36 -6.36
CA TYR A 250 -5.37 -25.98 -5.90
C TYR A 250 -5.22 -27.50 -5.75
N ASN A 251 -4.62 -28.15 -6.75
CA ASN A 251 -4.35 -29.59 -6.73
C ASN A 251 -3.30 -29.98 -5.68
N GLN A 252 -2.33 -29.12 -5.43
CA GLN A 252 -1.34 -29.28 -4.36
C GLN A 252 -1.94 -29.06 -2.96
N LYS A 253 -3.21 -28.68 -2.85
CA LYS A 253 -3.88 -28.32 -1.60
C LYS A 253 -3.19 -27.14 -0.87
N ASP A 254 -2.60 -26.25 -1.67
CA ASP A 254 -1.96 -24.99 -1.25
C ASP A 254 -2.83 -23.77 -1.61
N LEU A 255 -3.97 -23.95 -2.29
CA LEU A 255 -4.90 -22.88 -2.65
C LEU A 255 -6.35 -23.30 -2.46
N LEU A 256 -7.18 -22.38 -1.96
CA LEU A 256 -8.64 -22.51 -1.93
C LEU A 256 -9.29 -21.27 -2.54
N PHE A 257 -10.54 -21.42 -2.98
CA PHE A 257 -11.40 -20.30 -3.35
C PHE A 257 -12.39 -19.98 -2.23
N VAL A 258 -12.83 -18.72 -2.15
CA VAL A 258 -14.00 -18.30 -1.40
C VAL A 258 -14.99 -17.68 -2.38
N ALA A 259 -16.12 -18.35 -2.58
CA ALA A 259 -17.14 -17.93 -3.52
C ALA A 259 -18.27 -17.16 -2.84
N GLY A 260 -18.88 -16.24 -3.58
CA GLY A 260 -20.04 -15.50 -3.09
C GLY A 260 -19.72 -14.49 -1.98
N ILE A 261 -18.50 -13.94 -1.96
CA ILE A 261 -18.02 -12.98 -0.96
C ILE A 261 -18.13 -11.55 -1.45
N GLY A 262 -18.31 -10.61 -0.52
CA GLY A 262 -18.28 -9.18 -0.82
C GLY A 262 -18.63 -8.34 0.40
N MET A 263 -18.80 -7.04 0.17
CA MET A 263 -19.08 -6.09 1.24
C MET A 263 -20.47 -6.32 1.82
N LEU A 264 -20.55 -6.79 3.07
CA LEU A 264 -21.81 -6.78 3.81
C LEU A 264 -21.64 -5.95 5.07
N ILE A 265 -22.73 -5.34 5.53
CA ILE A 265 -22.77 -4.68 6.85
C ILE A 265 -23.62 -5.44 7.86
N GLY A 266 -24.36 -6.45 7.44
CA GLY A 266 -25.19 -7.33 8.27
C GLY A 266 -26.03 -8.27 7.39
N PRO A 267 -26.93 -9.07 7.98
CA PRO A 267 -27.83 -9.96 7.23
C PRO A 267 -28.62 -9.18 6.17
N THR A 268 -28.36 -9.51 4.90
CA THR A 268 -28.86 -8.76 3.74
C THR A 268 -29.69 -9.68 2.85
N GLU A 269 -30.85 -9.19 2.43
CA GLU A 269 -31.80 -9.85 1.54
C GLU A 269 -32.26 -8.88 0.44
N LYS A 270 -32.77 -9.41 -0.67
CA LYS A 270 -33.30 -8.59 -1.78
C LYS A 270 -34.38 -7.59 -1.35
N LYS A 271 -35.14 -7.88 -0.29
CA LYS A 271 -36.20 -6.98 0.22
C LYS A 271 -35.70 -5.86 1.14
N ASN A 272 -34.48 -5.95 1.70
CA ASN A 272 -34.02 -5.02 2.74
C ASN A 272 -32.74 -4.24 2.38
N TRP A 273 -32.01 -4.66 1.33
CA TRP A 273 -30.67 -4.12 1.04
C TRP A 273 -30.69 -2.61 0.81
N GLU A 274 -31.62 -2.06 0.03
CA GLU A 274 -31.65 -0.62 -0.26
C GLU A 274 -31.66 0.22 1.02
N LYS A 275 -32.57 -0.11 1.95
CA LYS A 275 -32.69 0.58 3.24
C LYS A 275 -31.47 0.35 4.13
N LEU A 276 -30.89 -0.84 4.10
CA LEU A 276 -29.74 -1.19 4.94
C LEU A 276 -28.50 -0.37 4.54
N TYR A 277 -28.22 -0.25 3.24
CA TYR A 277 -27.01 0.40 2.71
C TYR A 277 -27.19 1.90 2.43
N ALA A 278 -28.42 2.39 2.26
CA ALA A 278 -28.71 3.81 2.05
C ALA A 278 -28.03 4.71 3.09
N GLY A 279 -27.25 5.66 2.59
CA GLY A 279 -26.50 6.65 3.37
C GLY A 279 -25.32 6.10 4.18
N LYS A 280 -24.96 4.82 4.01
CA LYS A 280 -23.89 4.16 4.78
C LYS A 280 -22.75 3.64 3.90
N VAL A 281 -23.10 3.00 2.79
CA VAL A 281 -22.14 2.41 1.84
C VAL A 281 -22.56 2.83 0.46
N GLN A 282 -21.60 3.31 -0.33
CA GLN A 282 -21.85 3.63 -1.74
C GLN A 282 -21.48 2.43 -2.59
N LEU A 283 -22.40 1.45 -2.65
CA LEU A 283 -22.23 0.29 -3.52
C LEU A 283 -22.01 0.74 -4.98
N PHE A 284 -21.18 -0.01 -5.69
CA PHE A 284 -20.82 0.16 -7.10
C PHE A 284 -19.95 1.37 -7.43
N ALA A 285 -19.34 2.05 -6.44
CA ALA A 285 -18.38 3.12 -6.67
C ALA A 285 -16.96 2.67 -6.28
N HIS A 286 -16.00 2.75 -7.21
CA HIS A 286 -14.63 2.28 -6.99
C HIS A 286 -13.97 2.95 -5.79
N ASP A 287 -13.89 4.28 -5.79
CA ASP A 287 -13.23 5.07 -4.75
C ASP A 287 -13.78 4.76 -3.35
N LYS A 288 -15.10 4.61 -3.25
CA LYS A 288 -15.77 4.29 -1.98
C LYS A 288 -15.67 2.83 -1.58
N GLN A 289 -15.90 1.90 -2.49
CA GLN A 289 -15.86 0.49 -2.11
C GLN A 289 -14.43 -0.03 -1.88
N GLN A 290 -13.42 0.50 -2.57
CA GLN A 290 -12.02 0.21 -2.24
C GLN A 290 -11.74 0.57 -0.77
N THR A 291 -12.10 1.79 -0.37
CA THR A 291 -12.05 2.26 1.03
C THR A 291 -12.84 1.31 1.96
N ASP A 292 -14.12 1.06 1.65
CA ASP A 292 -15.03 0.32 2.53
C ASP A 292 -14.59 -1.14 2.76
N ILE A 293 -14.00 -1.81 1.75
CA ILE A 293 -13.55 -3.20 1.88
C ILE A 293 -12.15 -3.33 2.51
N GLU A 294 -11.33 -2.29 2.44
CA GLU A 294 -10.03 -2.24 3.10
C GLU A 294 -10.18 -1.89 4.59
N GLN A 295 -11.21 -1.11 4.92
CA GLN A 295 -11.54 -0.72 6.29
C GLN A 295 -12.51 -1.69 6.99
N VAL A 296 -13.55 -2.19 6.32
CA VAL A 296 -14.63 -3.02 6.92
C VAL A 296 -15.13 -2.44 8.25
N ASP A 297 -15.33 -1.12 8.26
CA ASP A 297 -15.73 -0.34 9.44
C ASP A 297 -16.72 0.77 9.08
N VAL A 298 -17.79 0.39 8.38
CA VAL A 298 -18.84 1.32 7.92
C VAL A 298 -19.46 2.15 9.06
N PHE A 299 -19.44 1.65 10.31
CA PHE A 299 -19.95 2.36 11.49
C PHE A 299 -18.89 3.17 12.22
N GLN A 300 -17.70 3.30 11.64
CA GLN A 300 -16.64 4.23 12.07
C GLN A 300 -16.21 4.01 13.53
N LYS A 301 -16.13 2.76 13.97
CA LYS A 301 -15.66 2.43 15.33
C LYS A 301 -14.17 2.71 15.51
N TYR A 302 -13.41 2.56 14.42
CA TYR A 302 -11.98 2.81 14.26
C TYR A 302 -11.74 3.60 12.96
N ALA A 303 -12.45 4.72 12.83
CA ALA A 303 -12.48 5.57 11.65
C ALA A 303 -11.10 5.82 11.03
N GLY A 304 -11.01 5.68 9.70
CA GLY A 304 -9.80 5.95 8.92
C GLY A 304 -8.67 4.92 9.06
N THR A 305 -8.92 3.77 9.70
CA THR A 305 -7.95 2.67 9.79
C THR A 305 -8.35 1.49 8.90
N GLY A 306 -7.36 0.78 8.37
CA GLY A 306 -7.54 -0.45 7.60
C GLY A 306 -7.38 -1.71 8.42
N ILE A 307 -7.86 -2.82 7.87
CA ILE A 307 -7.81 -4.15 8.53
C ILE A 307 -6.35 -4.57 8.79
N GLY A 308 -5.47 -4.45 7.79
CA GLY A 308 -4.04 -4.78 7.91
C GLY A 308 -3.33 -3.93 8.96
N GLY A 309 -3.60 -2.62 8.99
CA GLY A 309 -3.11 -1.73 10.04
C GLY A 309 -3.57 -2.17 11.43
N ARG A 310 -4.87 -2.40 11.62
CA ARG A 310 -5.41 -2.87 12.91
C ARG A 310 -4.85 -4.24 13.33
N ILE A 311 -4.62 -5.16 12.39
CA ILE A 311 -3.93 -6.44 12.68
C ILE A 311 -2.54 -6.15 13.23
N ALA A 312 -1.75 -5.32 12.56
CA ALA A 312 -0.40 -4.97 12.99
C ALA A 312 -0.41 -4.34 14.40
N ASN A 313 -1.34 -3.42 14.66
CA ASN A 313 -1.49 -2.75 15.95
C ASN A 313 -1.78 -3.74 17.09
N VAL A 314 -2.75 -4.65 16.89
CA VAL A 314 -3.08 -5.69 17.86
C VAL A 314 -1.89 -6.63 18.11
N LEU A 315 -1.14 -6.97 17.07
CA LEU A 315 0.05 -7.82 17.19
C LEU A 315 1.16 -7.11 17.97
N GLN A 316 1.47 -5.84 17.68
CA GLN A 316 2.46 -5.08 18.45
C GLN A 316 2.06 -4.92 19.92
N ASN A 317 0.78 -4.65 20.20
CA ASN A 317 0.25 -4.60 21.57
C ASN A 317 0.38 -5.93 22.32
N ASN A 318 0.47 -7.04 21.58
CA ASN A 318 0.71 -8.39 22.10
C ASN A 318 2.20 -8.78 22.09
N GLY A 319 3.10 -7.82 21.86
CA GLY A 319 4.55 -7.99 21.90
C GLY A 319 5.10 -8.76 20.70
N TYR A 320 4.47 -8.65 19.52
CA TYR A 320 5.04 -9.12 18.26
C TYR A 320 5.80 -8.00 17.55
N GLU A 321 6.89 -8.37 16.88
CA GLU A 321 7.54 -7.48 15.92
C GLU A 321 6.78 -7.52 14.59
N SER A 322 5.82 -6.60 14.42
CA SER A 322 4.95 -6.52 13.23
C SER A 322 5.28 -5.29 12.39
N VAL A 323 5.30 -5.44 11.06
CA VAL A 323 5.54 -4.36 10.10
C VAL A 323 4.45 -4.39 9.03
N THR A 324 3.97 -3.20 8.65
CA THR A 324 3.11 -3.00 7.47
C THR A 324 3.93 -2.42 6.34
N LEU A 325 3.80 -3.00 5.14
CA LEU A 325 4.56 -2.57 3.99
C LEU A 325 3.68 -2.56 2.74
N SER A 326 3.76 -1.47 1.99
CA SER A 326 3.08 -1.34 0.71
C SER A 326 4.11 -1.27 -0.41
N VAL A 327 3.84 -1.98 -1.50
CA VAL A 327 4.68 -1.95 -2.70
C VAL A 327 3.88 -1.37 -3.86
N GLY A 328 4.45 -0.37 -4.54
CA GLY A 328 3.83 0.26 -5.72
C GLY A 328 2.91 1.42 -5.37
N ASP A 329 1.93 1.25 -4.49
CA ASP A 329 0.99 2.29 -4.07
C ASP A 329 0.77 2.31 -2.55
N VAL A 330 0.23 3.40 -2.01
CA VAL A 330 -0.29 3.46 -0.63
C VAL A 330 -1.68 2.82 -0.59
N SER A 331 -2.02 2.15 0.51
CA SER A 331 -3.31 1.49 0.67
C SER A 331 -3.90 1.77 2.04
N GLU A 332 -5.21 2.02 2.08
CA GLU A 332 -5.95 2.24 3.32
C GLU A 332 -5.95 0.98 4.18
N PHE A 333 -5.88 -0.21 3.56
CA PHE A 333 -5.77 -1.51 4.24
C PHE A 333 -4.65 -1.52 5.30
N LEU A 334 -3.53 -0.84 5.02
CA LEU A 334 -2.36 -0.83 5.89
C LEU A 334 -2.38 0.29 6.95
N VAL A 335 -3.34 1.21 6.88
CA VAL A 335 -3.40 2.37 7.79
C VAL A 335 -3.78 1.94 9.20
N GLY A 336 -2.94 2.31 10.16
CA GLY A 336 -3.13 2.12 11.60
C GLY A 336 -2.18 3.04 12.37
N ASP A 337 -1.95 2.81 13.67
CA ASP A 337 -0.99 3.65 14.43
C ASP A 337 0.48 3.35 14.07
N ILE A 338 0.73 2.25 13.35
CA ILE A 338 2.06 1.84 12.91
C ILE A 338 2.35 2.47 11.55
N PRO A 339 3.50 3.14 11.37
CA PRO A 339 3.88 3.70 10.08
C PRO A 339 4.00 2.61 9.01
N VAL A 340 3.38 2.86 7.86
CA VAL A 340 3.52 2.02 6.67
C VAL A 340 4.87 2.30 6.01
N VAL A 341 5.63 1.24 5.72
CA VAL A 341 6.84 1.34 4.90
C VAL A 341 6.43 1.23 3.43
N PHE A 342 6.82 2.19 2.62
CA PHE A 342 6.57 2.15 1.18
C PHE A 342 7.82 1.76 0.41
N LEU A 343 7.63 0.96 -0.64
CA LEU A 343 8.69 0.57 -1.55
C LEU A 343 8.22 0.68 -3.02
N ASN A 344 9.03 1.33 -3.86
CA ASN A 344 8.80 1.33 -5.29
C ASN A 344 9.32 0.01 -5.89
N PRO A 345 8.51 -0.74 -6.66
CA PRO A 345 8.88 -2.07 -7.13
C PRO A 345 10.06 -2.08 -8.11
N ILE A 346 10.41 -0.93 -8.71
CA ILE A 346 11.49 -0.79 -9.68
C ILE A 346 12.69 -0.10 -9.05
N SER A 347 12.50 1.08 -8.45
CA SER A 347 13.59 1.88 -7.88
C SER A 347 13.96 1.50 -6.44
N GLY A 348 13.17 0.64 -5.80
CA GLY A 348 13.42 0.19 -4.43
C GLY A 348 12.97 1.20 -3.39
N ILE A 349 13.73 1.30 -2.30
CA ILE A 349 13.43 2.20 -1.19
C ILE A 349 13.94 3.59 -1.51
N GLN A 350 13.08 4.57 -1.34
CA GLN A 350 13.46 5.96 -1.50
C GLN A 350 14.41 6.38 -0.37
N LEU A 351 15.59 6.85 -0.76
CA LEU A 351 16.62 7.36 0.14
C LEU A 351 16.69 8.88 0.06
N LEU A 352 17.20 9.49 1.12
CA LEU A 352 17.55 10.90 1.07
C LEU A 352 18.73 11.07 0.10
N HIS A 353 18.59 12.03 -0.80
CA HIS A 353 19.65 12.49 -1.68
C HIS A 353 20.13 13.84 -1.10
N PRO A 354 21.07 13.84 -0.15
CA PRO A 354 21.52 15.06 0.52
C PRO A 354 22.23 16.07 -0.41
N LEU A 355 22.33 15.76 -1.71
CA LEU A 355 22.85 16.59 -2.79
C LEU A 355 24.01 17.48 -2.35
N SER A 356 25.18 16.88 -2.23
CA SER A 356 26.38 17.61 -1.87
C SER A 356 27.64 16.97 -2.43
N TYR A 357 28.10 17.48 -3.57
CA TYR A 357 29.37 17.10 -4.18
C TYR A 357 30.59 17.71 -3.47
N GLU A 358 30.38 18.62 -2.51
CA GLU A 358 31.47 19.42 -1.93
C GLU A 358 31.47 19.51 -0.39
N THR A 359 30.39 19.12 0.30
CA THR A 359 30.32 19.10 1.78
C THR A 359 29.78 17.78 2.30
N SER A 360 30.20 17.35 3.49
CA SER A 360 29.83 16.04 4.06
C SER A 360 28.38 15.96 4.57
N ILE A 361 27.43 16.69 3.97
CA ILE A 361 26.01 16.63 4.32
C ILE A 361 25.51 15.24 3.95
N ASN A 362 24.97 14.53 4.94
CA ASN A 362 24.41 13.21 4.76
C ASN A 362 23.11 13.07 5.57
N TYR A 363 22.48 11.91 5.53
CA TYR A 363 21.25 11.67 6.26
C TYR A 363 21.40 11.91 7.78
N ASN A 364 22.57 11.63 8.38
CA ASN A 364 22.82 11.91 9.80
C ASN A 364 22.78 13.41 10.12
N THR A 365 23.21 14.26 9.18
CA THR A 365 23.05 15.72 9.33
C THR A 365 21.57 16.08 9.45
N VAL A 366 20.72 15.51 8.61
CA VAL A 366 19.26 15.76 8.67
C VAL A 366 18.63 15.18 9.94
N LEU A 367 19.09 14.02 10.41
CA LEU A 367 18.70 13.46 11.71
C LEU A 367 19.08 14.37 12.88
N ASP A 368 20.25 15.01 12.84
CA ASP A 368 20.72 15.94 13.88
C ASP A 368 19.85 17.21 13.94
N LEU A 369 19.49 17.76 12.77
CA LEU A 369 18.56 18.90 12.66
C LEU A 369 17.15 18.57 13.16
N ASN A 370 16.76 17.29 13.11
CA ASN A 370 15.47 16.77 13.59
C ASN A 370 15.63 15.98 14.91
N GLY A 371 16.61 16.38 15.72
CA GLY A 371 16.87 15.80 17.03
C GLY A 371 15.64 15.85 17.97
N PRO A 372 15.78 15.28 19.17
CA PRO A 372 14.70 15.26 20.14
C PRO A 372 14.34 16.68 20.60
N THR A 373 13.04 16.94 20.67
CA THR A 373 12.49 18.21 21.11
C THR A 373 11.69 18.02 22.40
N THR A 374 11.26 19.11 23.02
CA THR A 374 10.32 19.07 24.14
C THR A 374 8.88 19.22 23.64
N LEU A 375 7.88 18.81 24.44
CA LEU A 375 6.46 19.02 24.12
C LEU A 375 6.09 20.50 23.94
N TRP A 376 6.89 21.41 24.50
CA TRP A 376 6.72 22.87 24.32
C TRP A 376 7.12 23.37 22.94
N SER A 377 7.73 22.52 22.11
CA SER A 377 8.10 22.85 20.72
C SER A 377 6.90 22.96 19.77
N GLY A 378 5.68 22.70 20.27
CA GLY A 378 4.49 22.55 19.46
C GLY A 378 4.32 21.12 18.93
N LEU A 379 3.07 20.65 18.90
CA LEU A 379 2.74 19.28 18.47
C LEU A 379 3.13 19.02 17.00
N PHE A 380 3.08 20.05 16.16
CA PHE A 380 3.45 19.96 14.74
C PHE A 380 4.96 19.77 14.55
N SER A 381 5.81 20.56 15.22
CA SER A 381 7.27 20.44 15.07
C SER A 381 7.79 19.12 15.63
N GLU A 382 7.27 18.68 16.78
CA GLU A 382 7.65 17.37 17.32
C GLU A 382 7.15 16.24 16.41
N THR A 383 5.96 16.36 15.82
CA THR A 383 5.47 15.36 14.86
C THR A 383 6.32 15.34 13.59
N TRP A 384 6.66 16.50 13.03
CA TRP A 384 7.57 16.60 11.87
C TRP A 384 8.91 15.93 12.17
N SER A 385 9.61 16.36 13.23
CA SER A 385 10.93 15.81 13.54
C SER A 385 10.88 14.32 13.85
N ARG A 386 9.82 13.85 14.52
CA ARG A 386 9.59 12.41 14.70
C ARG A 386 9.43 11.68 13.37
N MET A 387 8.60 12.19 12.47
CA MET A 387 8.33 11.54 11.19
C MET A 387 9.56 11.54 10.27
N VAL A 388 10.27 12.66 10.13
CA VAL A 388 11.53 12.73 9.36
C VAL A 388 12.54 11.74 9.92
N TYR A 389 12.78 11.78 11.22
CA TYR A 389 13.76 10.91 11.86
C TYR A 389 13.43 9.43 11.66
N LYS A 390 12.16 9.05 11.88
CA LYS A 390 11.69 7.67 11.77
C LYS A 390 11.78 7.18 10.33
N THR A 391 11.34 7.99 9.37
CA THR A 391 11.33 7.64 7.95
C THR A 391 12.75 7.49 7.40
N LEU A 392 13.64 8.45 7.64
CA LEU A 392 15.02 8.38 7.18
C LEU A 392 15.76 7.16 7.78
N SER A 393 15.63 6.95 9.09
CA SER A 393 16.27 5.82 9.77
C SER A 393 15.74 4.47 9.26
N HIS A 394 14.43 4.38 9.02
CA HIS A 394 13.80 3.17 8.46
C HIS A 394 14.23 2.93 7.01
N SER A 395 14.22 3.94 6.15
CA SER A 395 14.64 3.80 4.76
C SER A 395 16.08 3.30 4.64
N GLU A 396 17.02 3.88 5.39
CA GLU A 396 18.43 3.43 5.39
C GLU A 396 18.58 1.99 5.89
N THR A 397 17.87 1.64 6.97
CA THR A 397 17.91 0.29 7.55
C THR A 397 17.36 -0.75 6.57
N PHE A 398 16.22 -0.48 5.97
CA PHE A 398 15.60 -1.40 5.03
C PHE A 398 16.40 -1.49 3.72
N ASN A 399 16.93 -0.37 3.21
CA ASN A 399 17.78 -0.37 2.03
C ASN A 399 19.04 -1.22 2.26
N SER A 400 19.69 -1.04 3.41
CA SER A 400 20.83 -1.88 3.80
C SER A 400 20.46 -3.37 3.91
N ALA A 401 19.29 -3.68 4.46
CA ALA A 401 18.80 -5.04 4.55
C ALA A 401 18.51 -5.64 3.17
N LEU A 402 17.88 -4.89 2.27
CA LEU A 402 17.62 -5.33 0.89
C LEU A 402 18.91 -5.58 0.12
N ASN A 403 19.89 -4.68 0.22
CA ASN A 403 21.19 -4.83 -0.44
C ASN A 403 22.03 -5.99 0.12
N SER A 404 21.67 -6.53 1.30
CA SER A 404 22.35 -7.68 1.89
C SER A 404 21.89 -9.04 1.35
N VAL A 405 20.83 -9.07 0.53
CA VAL A 405 20.28 -10.31 -0.03
C VAL A 405 19.94 -10.15 -1.51
N GLU A 406 19.98 -11.24 -2.26
CA GLU A 406 19.61 -11.24 -3.68
C GLU A 406 18.46 -12.19 -3.97
N ILE A 407 17.62 -11.86 -4.94
CA ILE A 407 16.59 -12.76 -5.48
C ILE A 407 17.05 -13.27 -6.84
N THR A 408 17.38 -14.56 -6.91
CA THR A 408 17.79 -15.23 -8.14
C THR A 408 16.61 -15.76 -8.95
N THR A 409 15.43 -15.90 -8.32
CA THR A 409 14.22 -16.36 -9.01
C THR A 409 13.80 -15.30 -10.02
N ILE A 410 13.49 -15.75 -11.24
CA ILE A 410 13.06 -14.85 -12.33
C ILE A 410 11.58 -14.51 -12.13
N PHE A 411 11.28 -13.22 -12.05
CA PHE A 411 9.91 -12.69 -12.05
C PHE A 411 9.59 -12.10 -13.43
N PRO A 412 8.33 -12.17 -13.88
CA PRO A 412 7.93 -11.51 -15.11
C PRO A 412 8.09 -10.00 -14.99
N ASN A 413 8.53 -9.34 -16.06
CA ASN A 413 8.65 -7.87 -16.11
C ASN A 413 7.29 -7.22 -16.38
N THR A 414 6.39 -7.34 -15.43
CA THR A 414 5.06 -6.72 -15.42
C THR A 414 4.89 -5.92 -14.13
N SER A 415 3.82 -5.13 -14.00
CA SER A 415 3.59 -4.31 -12.80
C SER A 415 3.53 -5.19 -11.55
N LEU A 416 2.64 -6.18 -11.55
CA LEU A 416 2.48 -7.11 -10.43
C LEU A 416 3.70 -8.03 -10.27
N GLY A 417 4.36 -8.43 -11.36
CA GLY A 417 5.58 -9.24 -11.30
C GLY A 417 6.71 -8.54 -10.53
N ASN A 418 6.94 -7.25 -10.81
CA ASN A 418 7.93 -6.44 -10.11
C ASN A 418 7.54 -6.18 -8.65
N GLN A 419 6.25 -5.95 -8.36
CA GLN A 419 5.76 -5.83 -6.97
C GLN A 419 5.96 -7.12 -6.17
N MET A 420 5.61 -8.27 -6.73
CA MET A 420 5.79 -9.56 -6.07
C MET A 420 7.26 -9.94 -5.89
N LYS A 421 8.15 -9.53 -6.82
CA LYS A 421 9.61 -9.66 -6.65
C LYS A 421 10.09 -8.85 -5.46
N ALA A 422 9.66 -7.59 -5.36
CA ALA A 422 10.01 -6.72 -4.26
C ALA A 422 9.49 -7.23 -2.90
N ILE A 423 8.25 -7.74 -2.85
CA ILE A 423 7.72 -8.42 -1.66
C ILE A 423 8.58 -9.63 -1.30
N ALA A 424 8.95 -10.48 -2.25
CA ALA A 424 9.81 -11.64 -1.98
C ALA A 424 11.20 -11.23 -1.46
N HIS A 425 11.75 -10.13 -1.97
CA HIS A 425 13.00 -9.51 -1.52
C HIS A 425 12.87 -9.02 -0.08
N LEU A 426 11.81 -8.27 0.25
CA LEU A 426 11.51 -7.83 1.60
C LEU A 426 11.38 -9.00 2.58
N ILE A 427 10.61 -10.03 2.23
CA ILE A 427 10.47 -11.24 3.06
C ILE A 427 11.83 -11.90 3.30
N LYS A 428 12.72 -11.92 2.29
CA LYS A 428 14.07 -12.50 2.44
C LYS A 428 14.91 -11.80 3.52
N THR A 429 14.68 -10.52 3.73
CA THR A 429 15.38 -9.73 4.76
C THR A 429 14.83 -9.90 6.18
N ARG A 430 13.75 -10.67 6.39
CA ARG A 430 13.06 -10.84 7.70
C ARG A 430 13.99 -11.13 8.87
N THR A 431 15.05 -11.92 8.66
CA THR A 431 16.03 -12.28 9.70
C THR A 431 16.88 -11.07 10.09
N THR A 432 17.35 -10.30 9.11
CA THR A 432 18.10 -9.05 9.34
C THR A 432 17.21 -7.98 9.99
N ARG A 433 15.95 -7.88 9.56
CA ARG A 433 14.94 -6.98 10.14
C ARG A 433 14.40 -7.45 11.49
N ARG A 434 14.68 -8.70 11.88
CA ARG A 434 14.12 -9.34 13.09
C ARG A 434 12.60 -9.23 13.18
N THR A 435 11.93 -9.36 12.04
CA THR A 435 10.47 -9.22 11.97
C THR A 435 9.80 -10.57 12.24
N GLU A 436 8.73 -10.55 13.04
CA GLU A 436 7.88 -11.72 13.28
C GLU A 436 6.67 -11.75 12.33
N ARG A 437 6.12 -10.58 12.00
CA ARG A 437 4.87 -10.46 11.21
C ARG A 437 5.02 -9.39 10.14
N ASP A 438 4.94 -9.81 8.89
CA ASP A 438 4.86 -8.88 7.76
C ASP A 438 3.43 -8.87 7.21
N ILE A 439 2.87 -7.67 7.04
CA ILE A 439 1.59 -7.45 6.36
C ILE A 439 1.90 -6.61 5.13
N LEU A 440 1.88 -7.29 3.99
CA LEU A 440 2.41 -6.81 2.71
C LEU A 440 1.25 -6.60 1.75
N TYR A 441 1.29 -5.53 0.97
CA TYR A 441 0.25 -5.18 0.02
C TYR A 441 0.83 -4.94 -1.37
N ALA A 442 0.12 -5.42 -2.39
CA ALA A 442 0.38 -5.22 -3.81
C ALA A 442 -0.94 -4.94 -4.54
N THR A 443 -0.87 -4.17 -5.62
CA THR A 443 -2.02 -3.85 -6.47
C THR A 443 -1.84 -4.36 -7.88
N SER A 444 -2.96 -4.65 -8.53
CA SER A 444 -3.04 -4.86 -9.96
C SER A 444 -4.18 -4.02 -10.50
N GLU A 445 -3.86 -3.17 -11.48
CA GLU A 445 -4.80 -2.24 -12.11
C GLU A 445 -5.42 -2.82 -13.38
N GLY A 446 -6.53 -2.20 -13.82
CA GLY A 446 -7.13 -2.45 -15.13
C GLY A 446 -8.24 -3.50 -15.13
N TRP A 447 -8.81 -3.83 -13.97
CA TRP A 447 -9.90 -4.81 -13.84
C TRP A 447 -11.30 -4.24 -14.11
N ASP A 448 -11.42 -2.92 -14.31
CA ASP A 448 -12.68 -2.23 -14.66
C ASP A 448 -13.04 -2.39 -16.14
N MET A 449 -13.40 -3.63 -16.50
CA MET A 449 -13.60 -4.02 -17.90
C MET A 449 -15.06 -3.81 -18.34
N HIS A 450 -15.38 -2.59 -18.78
CA HIS A 450 -16.66 -2.28 -19.44
C HIS A 450 -16.71 -2.65 -20.93
N LEU A 451 -15.58 -3.04 -21.52
CA LEU A 451 -15.45 -3.50 -22.90
C LEU A 451 -14.33 -4.56 -23.01
N ASP A 452 -14.32 -5.30 -24.11
CA ASP A 452 -13.26 -6.26 -24.49
C ASP A 452 -12.81 -7.20 -23.35
N LEU A 453 -13.78 -7.68 -22.56
CA LEU A 453 -13.53 -8.46 -21.34
C LEU A 453 -12.66 -9.69 -21.61
N GLY A 454 -12.94 -10.43 -22.69
CA GLY A 454 -12.26 -11.69 -22.99
C GLY A 454 -10.75 -11.53 -23.20
N ASN A 455 -10.33 -10.58 -24.04
CA ASN A 455 -8.91 -10.35 -24.32
C ASN A 455 -8.21 -9.74 -23.10
N ARG A 456 -8.85 -8.79 -22.44
CA ARG A 456 -8.24 -8.10 -21.29
C ARG A 456 -8.10 -9.02 -20.07
N LEU A 457 -9.07 -9.91 -19.81
CA LEU A 457 -8.93 -10.93 -18.76
C LEU A 457 -7.77 -11.88 -19.05
N LYS A 458 -7.58 -12.29 -20.31
CA LYS A 458 -6.45 -13.15 -20.69
C LYS A 458 -5.10 -12.51 -20.34
N GLU A 459 -4.93 -11.23 -20.63
CA GLU A 459 -3.70 -10.48 -20.29
C GLU A 459 -3.47 -10.40 -18.78
N LEU A 460 -4.49 -9.95 -18.02
CA LEU A 460 -4.35 -9.76 -16.58
C LEU A 460 -4.24 -11.08 -15.81
N PHE A 461 -4.93 -12.14 -16.27
CA PHE A 461 -4.75 -13.48 -15.72
C PHE A 461 -3.36 -14.03 -15.98
N ALA A 462 -2.79 -13.82 -17.18
CA ALA A 462 -1.42 -14.23 -17.46
C ALA A 462 -0.40 -13.51 -16.56
N GLU A 463 -0.59 -12.21 -16.31
CA GLU A 463 0.22 -11.42 -15.38
C GLU A 463 0.09 -11.94 -13.94
N LEU A 464 -1.14 -12.11 -13.43
CA LEU A 464 -1.41 -12.66 -12.09
C LEU A 464 -0.79 -14.05 -11.90
N ASN A 465 -0.99 -14.92 -12.88
CA ASN A 465 -0.45 -16.28 -12.88
C ASN A 465 1.08 -16.29 -12.85
N GLY A 466 1.72 -15.48 -13.69
CA GLY A 466 3.17 -15.37 -13.75
C GLY A 466 3.79 -14.83 -12.46
N ALA A 467 3.21 -13.74 -11.92
CA ALA A 467 3.68 -13.11 -10.69
C ALA A 467 3.53 -14.04 -9.47
N LEU A 468 2.37 -14.68 -9.32
CA LEU A 468 2.12 -15.65 -8.24
C LEU A 468 3.06 -16.85 -8.36
N ARG A 469 3.30 -17.37 -9.57
CA ARG A 469 4.21 -18.49 -9.80
C ARG A 469 5.63 -18.20 -9.30
N SER A 470 6.21 -17.09 -9.75
CA SER A 470 7.57 -16.71 -9.34
C SER A 470 7.65 -16.44 -7.85
N PHE A 471 6.62 -15.82 -7.27
CA PHE A 471 6.55 -15.61 -5.83
C PHE A 471 6.56 -16.91 -5.03
N VAL A 472 5.69 -17.86 -5.38
CA VAL A 472 5.62 -19.16 -4.68
C VAL A 472 6.91 -19.94 -4.83
N ILE A 473 7.53 -19.94 -6.02
CA ILE A 473 8.84 -20.57 -6.24
C ILE A 473 9.89 -19.99 -5.28
N GLU A 474 9.95 -18.66 -5.16
CA GLU A 474 10.91 -18.00 -4.26
C GLU A 474 10.60 -18.30 -2.77
N MET A 475 9.33 -18.29 -2.35
CA MET A 475 8.95 -18.63 -0.97
C MET A 475 9.25 -20.10 -0.62
N LYS A 476 9.05 -21.02 -1.57
CA LYS A 476 9.44 -22.44 -1.44
C LYS A 476 10.96 -22.56 -1.38
N LYS A 477 11.72 -21.85 -2.22
CA LYS A 477 13.19 -21.80 -2.20
C LYS A 477 13.74 -21.27 -0.87
N GLN A 478 13.05 -20.32 -0.25
CA GLN A 478 13.37 -19.78 1.07
C GLN A 478 12.90 -20.66 2.25
N ASN A 479 12.25 -21.81 1.98
CA ASN A 479 11.68 -22.73 2.97
C ASN A 479 10.68 -22.10 3.93
N ILE A 480 9.88 -21.14 3.46
CA ILE A 480 8.91 -20.40 4.28
C ILE A 480 7.50 -20.41 3.70
N TRP A 481 7.21 -21.18 2.65
CA TRP A 481 5.87 -21.19 2.06
C TRP A 481 4.75 -21.53 3.06
N ASN A 482 5.05 -22.33 4.09
CA ASN A 482 4.12 -22.64 5.19
C ASN A 482 3.86 -21.45 6.13
N ASP A 483 4.70 -20.42 6.06
CA ASP A 483 4.60 -19.20 6.88
C ASP A 483 3.92 -18.04 6.13
N ILE A 484 3.54 -18.25 4.87
CA ILE A 484 2.93 -17.24 4.02
C ILE A 484 1.46 -17.58 3.75
N VAL A 485 0.61 -16.55 3.82
CA VAL A 485 -0.70 -16.55 3.16
C VAL A 485 -0.75 -15.40 2.16
N VAL A 486 -1.06 -15.73 0.91
CA VAL A 486 -1.44 -14.80 -0.13
C VAL A 486 -2.96 -14.76 -0.18
N VAL A 487 -3.54 -13.57 -0.18
CA VAL A 487 -4.98 -13.35 -0.38
C VAL A 487 -5.16 -12.42 -1.56
N GLN A 488 -6.05 -12.78 -2.48
CA GLN A 488 -6.48 -11.90 -3.55
C GLN A 488 -7.84 -11.32 -3.20
N THR A 489 -8.09 -10.04 -3.43
CA THR A 489 -9.43 -9.43 -3.33
C THR A 489 -9.67 -8.45 -4.48
N SER A 490 -10.88 -7.91 -4.51
CA SER A 490 -11.36 -6.86 -5.41
C SER A 490 -12.46 -6.10 -4.65
N GLU A 491 -12.66 -4.82 -4.92
CA GLU A 491 -13.61 -3.98 -4.17
C GLU A 491 -15.07 -4.48 -4.29
N PHE A 492 -15.37 -5.11 -5.42
CA PHE A 492 -16.62 -5.80 -5.69
C PHE A 492 -16.45 -6.80 -6.84
N GLY A 493 -17.48 -7.59 -7.12
CA GLY A 493 -17.57 -8.41 -8.35
C GLY A 493 -18.22 -7.67 -9.52
N ARG A 494 -18.19 -8.28 -10.72
CA ARG A 494 -18.87 -7.76 -11.92
C ARG A 494 -20.23 -8.38 -12.14
N THR A 495 -21.10 -7.69 -12.90
CA THR A 495 -22.40 -8.22 -13.28
C THR A 495 -22.24 -9.58 -13.94
N THR A 496 -23.15 -10.50 -13.61
CA THR A 496 -23.16 -11.82 -14.25
C THR A 496 -23.65 -11.74 -15.68
N THR A 497 -24.48 -10.77 -16.02
CA THR A 497 -24.88 -10.47 -17.40
C THR A 497 -23.88 -9.52 -18.06
N PRO A 498 -23.63 -9.66 -19.38
CA PRO A 498 -22.80 -8.72 -20.13
C PRO A 498 -23.51 -7.38 -20.33
N ASN A 499 -22.74 -6.34 -20.66
CA ASN A 499 -23.25 -5.08 -21.17
C ASN A 499 -23.23 -5.07 -22.72
N THR A 500 -23.72 -3.99 -23.32
CA THR A 500 -23.82 -3.87 -24.80
C THR A 500 -22.48 -3.69 -25.50
N SER A 501 -21.40 -3.44 -24.76
CA SER A 501 -20.06 -3.11 -25.29
C SER A 501 -19.09 -4.28 -25.21
N GLY A 502 -19.58 -5.50 -24.91
CA GLY A 502 -18.73 -6.70 -24.79
C GLY A 502 -17.94 -6.76 -23.48
N GLY A 503 -18.34 -5.99 -22.47
CA GLY A 503 -17.82 -6.07 -21.11
C GLY A 503 -18.90 -6.40 -20.09
N THR A 504 -18.62 -6.08 -18.82
CA THR A 504 -19.55 -6.22 -17.70
C THR A 504 -19.62 -4.91 -16.93
N ASP A 505 -20.61 -4.75 -16.06
CA ASP A 505 -20.78 -3.54 -15.25
C ASP A 505 -20.47 -3.83 -13.77
N HIS A 506 -20.52 -2.79 -12.94
CA HIS A 506 -20.27 -2.90 -11.50
C HIS A 506 -21.37 -3.73 -10.82
N ALA A 507 -20.94 -4.67 -9.97
CA ALA A 507 -21.83 -5.49 -9.16
C ALA A 507 -21.29 -5.59 -7.73
N TRP A 508 -21.61 -6.69 -7.03
CA TRP A 508 -21.48 -6.76 -5.59
C TRP A 508 -20.71 -8.00 -5.15
N SER A 509 -21.33 -9.18 -5.21
CA SER A 509 -20.67 -10.44 -4.90
C SER A 509 -19.64 -10.84 -5.97
N GLY A 510 -18.53 -11.40 -5.53
CA GLY A 510 -17.54 -12.05 -6.38
C GLY A 510 -16.97 -13.31 -5.74
N ASN A 511 -15.88 -13.81 -6.32
CA ASN A 511 -15.06 -14.89 -5.80
C ASN A 511 -13.64 -14.37 -5.56
N CYS A 512 -12.97 -14.95 -4.58
CA CYS A 512 -11.56 -14.68 -4.33
C CYS A 512 -10.80 -15.97 -4.01
N PHE A 513 -9.47 -15.90 -3.85
CA PHE A 513 -8.66 -17.05 -3.45
C PHE A 513 -7.67 -16.72 -2.33
N LEU A 514 -7.29 -17.77 -1.61
CA LEU A 514 -6.15 -17.76 -0.69
C LEU A 514 -5.17 -18.84 -1.11
N ALA A 515 -3.88 -18.52 -1.06
CA ALA A 515 -2.79 -19.47 -1.32
C ALA A 515 -1.75 -19.44 -0.20
N GLY A 516 -1.22 -20.58 0.20
CA GLY A 516 -0.21 -20.69 1.25
C GLY A 516 0.04 -22.14 1.62
N GLY A 517 1.23 -22.47 2.13
CA GLY A 517 1.56 -23.87 2.45
C GLY A 517 0.71 -24.46 3.59
N MET A 518 0.25 -23.59 4.50
CA MET A 518 -0.66 -23.95 5.59
C MET A 518 -2.13 -23.74 5.25
N VAL A 519 -2.46 -23.23 4.05
CA VAL A 519 -3.85 -23.17 3.59
C VAL A 519 -4.36 -24.60 3.43
N LYS A 520 -5.57 -24.87 3.90
CA LYS A 520 -6.28 -26.13 3.68
C LYS A 520 -6.90 -26.09 2.29
N GLY A 521 -6.05 -26.20 1.27
CA GLY A 521 -6.44 -25.98 -0.12
C GLY A 521 -7.30 -27.10 -0.73
N GLY A 522 -7.60 -26.93 -2.01
CA GLY A 522 -8.35 -27.88 -2.82
C GLY A 522 -9.84 -27.95 -2.48
N GLN A 523 -10.39 -26.80 -2.06
CA GLN A 523 -11.80 -26.61 -1.78
C GLN A 523 -12.27 -25.21 -2.23
N VAL A 524 -13.56 -25.10 -2.52
CA VAL A 524 -14.29 -23.85 -2.75
C VAL A 524 -15.16 -23.63 -1.50
N LEU A 525 -14.78 -22.66 -0.69
CA LEU A 525 -15.52 -22.22 0.49
C LEU A 525 -16.55 -21.14 0.13
N GLY A 526 -17.38 -20.75 1.10
CA GLY A 526 -18.50 -19.86 0.85
C GLY A 526 -19.60 -20.55 0.04
N THR A 527 -20.35 -19.80 -0.76
CA THR A 527 -21.40 -20.35 -1.63
C THR A 527 -21.32 -19.71 -3.00
N TYR A 528 -21.05 -20.52 -4.04
CA TYR A 528 -21.13 -20.01 -5.41
C TYR A 528 -22.57 -19.58 -5.72
N PRO A 529 -22.79 -18.34 -6.18
CA PRO A 529 -24.15 -17.81 -6.28
C PRO A 529 -24.97 -18.48 -7.39
N ASP A 530 -26.27 -18.61 -7.14
CA ASP A 530 -27.26 -18.76 -8.20
C ASP A 530 -27.41 -17.42 -8.92
N ILE A 531 -27.05 -17.39 -10.20
CA ILE A 531 -26.98 -16.17 -11.00
C ILE A 531 -28.23 -15.96 -11.86
N SER A 532 -29.23 -16.84 -11.75
CA SER A 532 -30.49 -16.73 -12.50
C SER A 532 -31.23 -15.44 -12.12
N GLU A 533 -32.01 -14.90 -13.06
CA GLU A 533 -32.74 -13.63 -12.90
C GLU A 533 -33.73 -13.66 -11.71
N GLY A 534 -34.34 -14.82 -11.47
CA GLY A 534 -35.27 -15.05 -10.36
C GLY A 534 -34.61 -15.42 -9.03
N ALA A 535 -33.27 -15.54 -8.98
CA ALA A 535 -32.58 -15.97 -7.77
C ALA A 535 -32.82 -14.99 -6.59
N PRO A 536 -33.02 -15.47 -5.36
CA PRO A 536 -33.33 -14.62 -4.20
C PRO A 536 -32.30 -13.54 -3.89
N LEU A 537 -31.04 -13.74 -4.26
CA LEU A 537 -29.94 -12.80 -4.04
C LEU A 537 -29.63 -11.93 -5.28
N ASN A 538 -30.24 -12.20 -6.42
CA ASN A 538 -30.08 -11.39 -7.63
C ASN A 538 -31.00 -10.17 -7.55
N ILE A 539 -30.42 -9.00 -7.30
CA ILE A 539 -31.20 -7.77 -7.09
C ILE A 539 -31.57 -7.08 -8.41
N ASP A 540 -30.68 -7.12 -9.40
CA ASP A 540 -30.86 -6.48 -10.70
C ASP A 540 -29.69 -6.84 -11.64
N ARG A 541 -29.95 -7.14 -12.93
CA ARG A 541 -28.93 -7.37 -13.98
C ARG A 541 -27.71 -8.18 -13.53
N GLY A 542 -27.92 -9.26 -12.78
CA GLY A 542 -26.83 -10.11 -12.33
C GLY A 542 -25.94 -9.50 -11.25
N ARG A 543 -26.43 -8.47 -10.54
CA ARG A 543 -25.86 -7.99 -9.28
C ARG A 543 -26.36 -8.90 -8.17
N ILE A 544 -25.46 -9.70 -7.63
CA ILE A 544 -25.79 -10.69 -6.61
C ILE A 544 -25.37 -10.16 -5.23
N ILE A 545 -26.28 -10.18 -4.26
CA ILE A 545 -25.96 -9.94 -2.85
C ILE A 545 -24.99 -11.04 -2.38
N PRO A 546 -23.84 -10.70 -1.77
CA PRO A 546 -22.91 -11.69 -1.23
C PRO A 546 -23.57 -12.59 -0.20
N SER A 547 -23.19 -13.86 -0.21
CA SER A 547 -23.59 -14.81 0.83
C SER A 547 -22.68 -14.73 2.06
N HIS A 548 -21.44 -14.28 1.87
CA HIS A 548 -20.42 -14.19 2.91
C HIS A 548 -19.84 -12.76 2.97
N PRO A 549 -19.61 -12.22 4.18
CA PRO A 549 -19.00 -10.91 4.37
C PRO A 549 -17.46 -11.00 4.28
N TRP A 550 -16.78 -9.86 4.12
CA TRP A 550 -15.30 -9.83 4.13
C TRP A 550 -14.69 -10.32 5.45
N GLU A 551 -15.39 -10.20 6.57
CA GLU A 551 -15.00 -10.73 7.88
C GLU A 551 -14.79 -12.24 7.84
N SER A 552 -15.51 -12.93 6.96
CA SER A 552 -15.39 -14.37 6.71
C SER A 552 -13.99 -14.73 6.21
N LEU A 553 -13.37 -13.86 5.42
CA LEU A 553 -12.02 -14.02 4.89
C LEU A 553 -10.96 -13.56 5.91
N TRP A 554 -11.16 -12.38 6.50
CA TRP A 554 -10.13 -11.74 7.32
C TRP A 554 -10.00 -12.36 8.71
N SER A 555 -11.06 -12.93 9.28
CA SER A 555 -11.02 -13.53 10.62
C SER A 555 -10.05 -14.73 10.74
N PRO A 556 -10.07 -15.73 9.84
CA PRO A 556 -9.09 -16.80 9.87
C PRO A 556 -7.68 -16.34 9.49
N ILE A 557 -7.52 -15.36 8.59
CA ILE A 557 -6.20 -14.79 8.22
C ILE A 557 -5.55 -14.09 9.42
N ALA A 558 -6.32 -13.29 10.17
CA ALA A 558 -5.83 -12.63 11.38
C ALA A 558 -5.36 -13.66 12.43
N GLN A 559 -6.12 -14.75 12.61
CA GLN A 559 -5.72 -15.85 13.48
C GLN A 559 -4.46 -16.57 12.98
N PHE A 560 -4.30 -16.76 11.67
CA PHE A 560 -3.06 -17.28 11.09
C PHE A 560 -1.85 -16.45 11.51
N LEU A 561 -1.98 -15.12 11.51
CA LEU A 561 -0.95 -14.18 11.98
C LEU A 561 -0.81 -14.14 13.51
N GLY A 562 -1.63 -14.84 14.29
CA GLY A 562 -1.51 -14.93 15.75
C GLY A 562 -2.35 -13.91 16.53
N VAL A 563 -3.30 -13.25 15.87
CA VAL A 563 -4.35 -12.49 16.56
C VAL A 563 -5.20 -13.46 17.38
N ARG A 564 -5.40 -13.14 18.66
CA ARG A 564 -6.20 -13.99 19.56
C ARG A 564 -7.69 -13.76 19.28
N PRO A 565 -8.56 -14.77 19.43
CA PRO A 565 -10.01 -14.61 19.23
C PRO A 565 -10.63 -13.43 20.00
N LYS A 566 -10.16 -13.18 21.23
CA LYS A 566 -10.63 -12.05 22.07
C LYS A 566 -10.31 -10.65 21.50
N ASP A 567 -9.29 -10.54 20.64
CA ASP A 567 -8.87 -9.28 20.04
C ASP A 567 -9.55 -9.05 18.66
N MET A 568 -10.34 -10.01 18.16
CA MET A 568 -10.89 -9.98 16.80
C MET A 568 -11.80 -8.77 16.54
N ASN A 569 -12.56 -8.32 17.55
CA ASN A 569 -13.45 -7.17 17.43
C ASN A 569 -12.71 -5.82 17.27
N ALA A 570 -11.42 -5.78 17.61
CA ALA A 570 -10.57 -4.60 17.38
C ALA A 570 -10.09 -4.55 15.92
N ILE A 571 -10.18 -5.64 15.17
CA ILE A 571 -9.75 -5.72 13.76
C ILE A 571 -10.97 -5.73 12.83
N LEU A 572 -12.01 -6.47 13.21
CA LEU A 572 -13.24 -6.65 12.44
C LEU A 572 -14.44 -6.18 13.29
N PRO A 573 -14.66 -4.86 13.41
CA PRO A 573 -15.66 -4.31 14.32
C PRO A 573 -17.09 -4.74 14.00
N ASN A 574 -17.34 -5.09 12.74
CA ASN A 574 -18.64 -5.51 12.23
C ASN A 574 -18.90 -7.03 12.35
N ARG A 575 -17.89 -7.83 12.73
CA ARG A 575 -17.99 -9.30 12.80
C ARG A 575 -19.17 -9.78 13.64
N ALA A 576 -19.44 -9.12 14.77
CA ALA A 576 -20.53 -9.50 15.69
C ALA A 576 -21.94 -9.28 15.12
N ARG A 577 -22.07 -8.64 13.95
CA ARG A 577 -23.36 -8.42 13.28
C ARG A 577 -23.77 -9.61 12.41
N PHE A 578 -22.87 -10.56 12.18
CA PHE A 578 -23.11 -11.71 11.31
C PHE A 578 -23.34 -12.98 12.13
N PRO A 579 -24.24 -13.87 11.67
CA PRO A 579 -24.34 -15.24 12.14
C PRO A 579 -23.00 -15.99 12.05
N ASP A 580 -22.76 -16.91 12.98
CA ASP A 580 -21.50 -17.68 13.04
C ASP A 580 -21.27 -18.54 11.79
N ASP A 581 -22.33 -18.98 11.10
CA ASP A 581 -22.24 -19.79 9.88
C ASP A 581 -21.86 -18.99 8.63
N GLN A 582 -21.94 -17.65 8.67
CA GLN A 582 -21.43 -16.78 7.60
C GLN A 582 -19.95 -16.42 7.76
N ILE A 583 -19.32 -16.76 8.90
CA ILE A 583 -17.91 -16.48 9.18
C ILE A 583 -17.10 -17.76 9.10
N LEU A 584 -16.20 -17.87 8.12
CA LEU A 584 -15.32 -19.03 8.00
C LEU A 584 -14.44 -19.19 9.25
N LYS A 585 -14.34 -20.43 9.71
CA LYS A 585 -13.52 -20.80 10.87
C LYS A 585 -12.08 -21.05 10.46
N PHE A 586 -11.16 -20.87 11.42
CA PHE A 586 -9.73 -21.03 11.19
C PHE A 586 -9.38 -22.44 10.67
N GLU A 587 -9.94 -23.47 11.30
CA GLU A 587 -9.76 -24.89 10.97
C GLU A 587 -10.35 -25.33 9.62
N THR A 588 -11.22 -24.49 9.04
CA THR A 588 -11.74 -24.67 7.68
C THR A 588 -10.77 -24.12 6.64
N VAL A 589 -10.02 -23.07 6.97
CA VAL A 589 -9.14 -22.33 6.05
C VAL A 589 -7.67 -22.76 6.16
N PHE A 590 -7.20 -23.13 7.35
CA PHE A 590 -5.80 -23.48 7.63
C PHE A 590 -5.65 -24.87 8.28
N LYS A 591 -4.48 -25.48 8.10
CA LYS A 591 -4.07 -26.79 8.65
C LYS A 591 -3.57 -26.71 10.08
#